data_AF-A0A9Q3K352-F1
#
_entry.id   AF-A0A9Q3K352-F1
#
_cell.length_a   1.000
_cell.length_b   1.000
_cell.length_c   1.000
_cell.angle_alpha   90.00
_cell.angle_beta   90.00
_cell.angle_gamma   90.00
#
_symmetry.space_group_name_H-M   'P 1'
#
loop_
_entity.id
_entity.type
_entity.pdbx_description
1 polymer ?
#
loop_
_entity_poly.entity_id
_entity_poly.type
_entity_poly.pdbx_seq_one_letter_code
_entity_poly.pdbx_strand_id
1 'polypeptide(L)'
;MRHHYELLPLNPTMQQEHSTLYKEFLSSKRKGPGESFRNINKLQICCNHHIMLNIIADDNLEDHEGRSTQDSSSTITQALVDGETCMMSSKIAHLLKSLLKKKQSKCGPTKLVVYMQWTQFLNLIGIVLAHNSILSAQIDGTITAQAQENALEIFFNNPECEVLIASIAAAGT
;
A
#
# COMPACT_ATOMS: atom_id res chain seq x y z
N MET A 1 -1.17 25.29 -3.33
CA MET A 1 -0.97 24.14 -2.43
C MET A 1 0.53 23.99 -2.19
N ARG A 2 1.04 24.04 -0.95
CA ARG A 2 2.46 23.73 -0.69
C ARG A 2 2.60 22.22 -0.58
N HIS A 3 3.42 21.63 -1.45
CA HIS A 3 3.79 20.22 -1.34
C HIS A 3 4.89 20.08 -0.30
N HIS A 4 4.69 19.18 0.67
CA HIS A 4 5.70 18.82 1.66
C HIS A 4 6.20 17.43 1.34
N TYR A 5 7.51 17.27 1.20
CA TYR A 5 8.15 15.98 0.96
C TYR A 5 8.84 15.54 2.24
N GLU A 6 8.63 14.29 2.62
CA GLU A 6 9.28 13.69 3.78
C GLU A 6 10.14 12.50 3.35
N LEU A 7 11.42 12.54 3.74
CA LEU A 7 12.38 11.49 3.46
C LEU A 7 12.34 10.47 4.59
N LEU A 8 11.93 9.24 4.28
CA LEU A 8 11.85 8.15 5.22
C LEU A 8 12.97 7.14 4.93
N PRO A 9 13.88 6.88 5.88
CA PRO A 9 14.89 5.86 5.69
C PRO A 9 14.22 4.48 5.65
N LEU A 10 14.73 3.57 4.80
CA LEU A 10 14.33 2.17 4.86
C LEU A 10 14.80 1.57 6.19
N ASN A 11 14.03 0.62 6.73
CA ASN A 11 14.51 -0.19 7.84
C ASN A 11 15.74 -1.03 7.38
N PRO A 12 16.57 -1.54 8.31
CA PRO A 12 17.78 -2.27 7.97
C PRO A 12 17.55 -3.50 7.07
N THR A 13 16.48 -4.26 7.32
CA THR A 13 16.13 -5.47 6.54
C THR A 13 15.77 -5.11 5.10
N MET A 14 14.91 -4.12 4.89
CA MET A 14 14.50 -3.62 3.58
C MET A 14 15.68 -2.95 2.87
N GLN A 15 16.58 -2.28 3.60
CA GLN A 15 17.78 -1.69 3.02
C GLN A 15 18.73 -2.76 2.46
N GLN A 16 18.89 -3.89 3.18
CA GLN A 16 19.69 -5.02 2.71
C GLN A 16 19.08 -5.62 1.43
N GLU A 17 17.78 -5.89 1.43
CA GLU A 17 17.08 -6.45 0.28
C GLU A 17 17.11 -5.50 -0.93
N HIS A 18 16.83 -4.21 -0.72
CA HIS A 18 16.92 -3.18 -1.74
C HIS A 18 18.34 -3.12 -2.35
N SER A 19 19.38 -3.28 -1.52
CA SER A 19 20.78 -3.31 -1.99
C SER A 19 21.05 -4.52 -2.90
N THR A 20 20.44 -5.67 -2.62
CA THR A 20 20.51 -6.86 -3.47
C THR A 20 19.81 -6.61 -4.81
N LEU A 21 18.55 -6.16 -4.78
CA LEU A 21 17.78 -5.84 -5.98
C LEU A 21 18.45 -4.77 -6.85
N TYR A 22 19.13 -3.81 -6.23
CA TYR A 22 19.83 -2.76 -6.96
C TYR A 22 21.04 -3.32 -7.74
N LYS A 23 21.78 -4.26 -7.15
CA LYS A 23 22.88 -4.96 -7.85
C LYS A 23 22.36 -5.79 -9.02
N GLU A 24 21.21 -6.45 -8.86
CA GLU A 24 20.53 -7.18 -9.94
C GLU A 24 20.13 -6.24 -11.08
N PHE A 25 19.51 -5.11 -10.76
CA PHE A 25 19.15 -4.07 -11.72
C PHE A 25 20.36 -3.56 -12.50
N LEU A 26 21.46 -3.23 -11.82
CA LEU A 26 22.69 -2.79 -12.49
C LEU A 26 23.24 -3.84 -13.45
N SER A 27 23.17 -5.11 -13.06
CA SER A 27 23.64 -6.24 -13.87
C SER A 27 22.72 -6.52 -15.07
N SER A 28 21.43 -6.17 -14.98
CA SER A 28 20.42 -6.40 -16.01
C SER A 28 20.31 -5.31 -17.06
N LYS A 29 20.99 -4.15 -16.89
CA LYS A 29 20.91 -3.01 -17.84
C LYS A 29 21.22 -3.37 -19.30
N ARG A 30 21.95 -4.46 -19.53
CA ARG A 30 22.32 -4.96 -20.87
C ARG A 30 21.34 -6.00 -21.45
N LYS A 31 20.35 -6.46 -20.66
CA LYS A 31 19.42 -7.56 -21.01
C LYS A 31 18.13 -7.07 -21.69
N GLY A 32 18.02 -5.78 -21.98
CA GLY A 32 16.88 -5.18 -22.66
C GLY A 32 15.93 -4.39 -21.75
N PRO A 33 14.98 -3.64 -22.34
CA PRO A 33 14.11 -2.74 -21.60
C PRO A 33 13.15 -3.46 -20.64
N GLY A 34 12.56 -4.59 -21.04
CA GLY A 34 11.60 -5.34 -20.22
C GLY A 34 12.18 -5.81 -18.87
N GLU A 35 13.38 -6.38 -18.87
CA GLU A 35 14.09 -6.81 -17.67
C GLU A 35 14.41 -5.62 -16.74
N SER A 36 14.81 -4.49 -17.34
CA SER A 36 15.11 -3.26 -16.60
C SER A 36 13.86 -2.69 -15.92
N PHE A 37 12.71 -2.67 -16.60
CA PHE A 37 11.44 -2.24 -16.02
C PHE A 37 10.99 -3.16 -14.87
N ARG A 38 11.11 -4.48 -15.04
CA ARG A 38 10.79 -5.45 -13.98
C ARG A 38 11.64 -5.20 -12.72
N ASN A 39 12.93 -4.96 -12.89
CA ASN A 39 13.83 -4.72 -11.76
C ASN A 39 13.60 -3.34 -11.11
N ILE A 40 13.25 -2.31 -11.88
CA ILE A 40 12.80 -1.02 -11.32
C ILE A 40 11.52 -1.21 -10.50
N ASN A 41 10.56 -1.97 -11.00
CA ASN A 41 9.31 -2.24 -10.28
C ASN A 41 9.59 -2.95 -8.94
N LYS A 42 10.47 -3.97 -8.93
CA LYS A 42 10.93 -4.62 -7.69
C LYS A 42 11.54 -3.63 -6.70
N LEU A 43 12.40 -2.71 -7.16
CA LEU A 43 12.99 -1.67 -6.30
C LEU A 43 11.91 -0.77 -5.69
N GLN A 44 10.90 -0.38 -6.48
CA GLN A 44 9.78 0.43 -5.99
C GLN A 44 8.91 -0.32 -4.98
N ILE A 45 8.60 -1.58 -5.24
CA ILE A 45 7.83 -2.46 -4.35
C ILE A 45 8.57 -2.65 -3.02
N CYS A 46 9.87 -2.98 -3.08
CA CYS A 46 10.71 -3.12 -1.90
C CYS A 46 10.71 -1.85 -1.04
N CYS A 47 10.71 -0.66 -1.67
CA CYS A 47 10.60 0.61 -0.92
C CYS A 47 9.25 0.81 -0.20
N ASN A 48 8.20 0.09 -0.60
CA ASN A 48 6.90 0.11 0.09
C ASN A 48 6.88 -0.93 1.20
N HIS A 49 7.14 -2.19 0.88
CA HIS A 49 7.20 -3.28 1.85
C HIS A 49 7.89 -4.52 1.24
N HIS A 50 8.79 -5.18 1.99
CA HIS A 50 9.51 -6.36 1.48
C HIS A 50 8.58 -7.54 1.14
N ILE A 51 7.58 -7.84 1.99
CA ILE A 51 6.61 -8.92 1.75
C ILE A 51 5.89 -8.84 0.39
N MET A 52 5.73 -7.63 -0.17
CA MET A 52 5.05 -7.46 -1.46
C MET A 52 5.85 -8.07 -2.61
N LEU A 53 7.17 -8.24 -2.48
CA LEU A 53 7.97 -8.92 -3.50
C LEU A 53 7.56 -10.38 -3.66
N ASN A 54 7.21 -11.05 -2.55
CA ASN A 54 6.76 -12.44 -2.58
C ASN A 54 5.34 -12.55 -3.12
N ILE A 55 4.43 -11.70 -2.63
CA ILE A 55 3.02 -11.68 -3.09
C ILE A 55 2.93 -11.44 -4.60
N ILE A 56 3.74 -10.51 -5.13
CA ILE A 56 3.73 -10.20 -6.56
C ILE A 56 4.48 -11.26 -7.38
N ALA A 57 5.46 -11.97 -6.80
CA ALA A 57 6.12 -13.07 -7.49
C ALA A 57 5.18 -14.24 -7.75
N ASP A 58 4.26 -14.54 -6.82
CA ASP A 58 3.27 -15.61 -6.95
C ASP A 58 2.23 -15.30 -8.05
N ASP A 59 1.78 -14.05 -8.17
CA ASP A 59 0.84 -13.62 -9.23
C ASP A 59 1.41 -13.74 -10.66
N ASN A 60 2.75 -13.80 -10.82
CA ASN A 60 3.39 -13.97 -12.14
C ASN A 60 3.62 -15.44 -12.54
N LEU A 61 3.20 -16.42 -11.73
CA LEU A 61 3.34 -17.86 -12.03
C LEU A 61 2.08 -18.48 -12.67
N GLU A 62 0.97 -17.74 -12.76
CA GLU A 62 -0.29 -18.23 -13.37
C GLU A 62 -0.43 -17.77 -14.84
N ASP A 63 0.47 -18.18 -15.72
CA ASP A 63 0.20 -18.23 -17.15
C ASP A 63 -0.53 -19.55 -17.47
N HIS A 64 -1.84 -19.62 -17.20
CA HIS A 64 -2.73 -20.54 -17.92
C HIS A 64 -4.15 -20.00 -18.06
N GLU A 65 -4.64 -20.12 -19.29
CA GLU A 65 -5.84 -19.51 -19.85
C GLU A 65 -7.14 -19.74 -19.04
N GLY A 66 -7.91 -18.66 -18.89
CA GLY A 66 -9.37 -18.70 -18.92
C GLY A 66 -10.08 -19.06 -17.62
N ARG A 67 -10.20 -18.12 -16.67
CA ARG A 67 -11.34 -18.09 -15.74
C ARG A 67 -11.59 -16.69 -15.16
N SER A 68 -12.77 -16.12 -15.45
CA SER A 68 -13.34 -15.05 -14.65
C SER A 68 -13.72 -15.59 -13.27
N THR A 69 -13.25 -14.91 -12.21
CA THR A 69 -13.94 -14.45 -10.98
C THR A 69 -13.02 -14.57 -9.77
N GLN A 70 -12.58 -13.39 -9.29
CA GLN A 70 -12.50 -12.92 -7.89
C GLN A 70 -11.85 -13.83 -6.82
N ASP A 71 -11.01 -13.19 -5.98
CA ASP A 71 -10.81 -13.47 -4.54
C ASP A 71 -9.51 -14.17 -4.03
N SER A 72 -8.48 -14.36 -4.85
CA SER A 72 -7.20 -14.98 -4.37
C SER A 72 -6.24 -13.99 -3.68
N SER A 73 -6.17 -12.73 -4.15
CA SER A 73 -5.19 -11.73 -3.66
C SER A 73 -5.56 -11.10 -2.31
N SER A 74 -6.86 -10.96 -2.04
CA SER A 74 -7.45 -10.48 -0.77
C SER A 74 -7.24 -11.47 0.38
N THR A 75 -7.40 -12.77 0.10
CA THR A 75 -7.38 -13.84 1.10
C THR A 75 -5.98 -14.12 1.67
N ILE A 76 -4.93 -14.04 0.86
CA ILE A 76 -3.54 -14.27 1.31
C ILE A 76 -3.07 -13.16 2.26
N THR A 77 -3.52 -11.93 2.05
CA THR A 77 -3.05 -10.76 2.82
C THR A 77 -3.60 -10.74 4.25
N GLN A 78 -4.81 -11.26 4.50
CA GLN A 78 -5.47 -11.18 5.81
C GLN A 78 -5.13 -12.34 6.76
N ALA A 79 -4.77 -13.53 6.24
CA ALA A 79 -4.60 -14.72 7.07
C ALA A 79 -3.16 -14.95 7.59
N LEU A 80 -2.15 -14.24 7.05
CA LEU A 80 -0.73 -14.55 7.29
C LEU A 80 0.15 -13.35 7.66
N VAL A 81 -0.35 -12.11 7.57
CA VAL A 81 0.46 -10.91 7.83
C VAL A 81 -0.05 -10.21 9.08
N ASP A 82 0.73 -10.26 10.16
CA ASP A 82 0.41 -9.54 11.39
C ASP A 82 0.73 -8.04 11.30
N GLY A 83 0.22 -7.28 12.27
CA GLY A 83 0.46 -5.84 12.35
C GLY A 83 1.93 -5.48 12.54
N GLU A 84 2.73 -6.36 13.18
CA GLU A 84 4.17 -6.14 13.37
C GLU A 84 4.92 -6.19 12.04
N THR A 85 4.61 -7.18 11.20
CA THR A 85 5.15 -7.31 9.85
C THR A 85 4.84 -6.07 9.04
N CYS A 86 3.58 -5.62 9.01
CA CYS A 86 3.18 -4.41 8.29
C CYS A 86 3.97 -3.16 8.74
N MET A 87 4.30 -3.07 10.02
CA MET A 87 5.06 -1.97 10.61
C MET A 87 6.54 -1.95 10.23
N MET A 88 7.05 -2.99 9.56
CA MET A 88 8.37 -2.95 8.95
C MET A 88 8.46 -1.86 7.88
N SER A 89 7.38 -1.54 7.18
CA SER A 89 7.40 -0.40 6.25
C SER A 89 7.58 0.92 6.97
N SER A 90 8.68 1.63 6.69
CA SER A 90 8.90 2.99 7.23
C SER A 90 7.79 3.97 6.85
N LYS A 91 7.13 3.75 5.70
CA LYS A 91 6.00 4.57 5.25
C LYS A 91 4.76 4.33 6.11
N ILE A 92 4.43 3.06 6.39
CA ILE A 92 3.29 2.69 7.25
C ILE A 92 3.55 3.15 8.69
N ALA A 93 4.74 2.89 9.23
CA ALA A 93 5.12 3.31 10.57
C ALA A 93 5.05 4.84 10.73
N HIS A 94 5.54 5.58 9.73
CA HIS A 94 5.45 7.04 9.72
C HIS A 94 3.99 7.51 9.64
N LEU A 95 3.17 6.93 8.74
CA LEU A 95 1.76 7.27 8.59
C LEU A 95 1.00 7.12 9.92
N LEU A 96 1.15 5.97 10.59
CA LEU A 96 0.53 5.71 11.89
C LEU A 96 1.00 6.72 12.94
N LYS A 97 2.31 6.96 13.05
CA LYS A 97 2.87 7.93 13.99
C LYS A 97 2.30 9.33 13.78
N SER A 98 2.19 9.75 12.51
CA SER A 98 1.66 11.05 12.14
C SER A 98 0.16 11.19 12.47
N LEU A 99 -0.64 10.14 12.25
CA LEU A 99 -2.04 10.09 12.66
C LEU A 99 -2.20 10.19 14.19
N LEU A 100 -1.48 9.36 14.94
CA LEU A 100 -1.54 9.35 16.40
C LEU A 100 -1.10 10.68 17.01
N LYS A 101 -0.05 11.30 16.48
CA LYS A 101 0.41 12.63 16.91
C LYS A 101 -0.66 13.70 16.67
N LYS A 102 -1.34 13.67 15.51
CA LYS A 102 -2.42 14.61 15.22
C LYS A 102 -3.61 14.40 16.17
N LYS A 103 -3.98 13.16 16.45
CA LYS A 103 -5.05 12.82 17.40
C LYS A 103 -4.79 13.40 18.80
N GLN A 104 -3.54 13.35 19.27
CA GLN A 104 -3.13 13.94 20.55
C GLN A 104 -3.14 15.48 20.57
N SER A 105 -2.99 16.12 19.40
CA SER A 105 -2.85 17.58 19.31
C SER A 105 -4.15 18.39 19.54
N LYS A 106 -5.30 17.72 19.78
CA LYS A 106 -6.63 18.32 20.02
C LYS A 106 -7.11 19.33 18.97
N CYS A 107 -6.52 19.34 17.77
CA CYS A 107 -6.91 20.23 16.66
C CYS A 107 -8.24 19.83 15.96
N GLY A 108 -9.10 19.05 16.61
CA GLY A 108 -10.32 18.51 16.01
C GLY A 108 -10.08 17.26 15.14
N PRO A 109 -11.15 16.66 14.59
CA PRO A 109 -11.07 15.47 13.77
C PRO A 109 -10.26 15.75 12.50
N THR A 110 -9.20 14.96 12.29
CA THR A 110 -8.37 15.06 11.07
C THR A 110 -8.84 14.01 10.07
N LYS A 111 -9.29 14.46 8.91
CA LYS A 111 -9.51 13.60 7.74
C LYS A 111 -8.22 13.50 6.93
N LEU A 112 -7.80 12.29 6.61
CA LEU A 112 -6.61 12.01 5.80
C LEU A 112 -7.00 11.17 4.58
N VAL A 113 -6.45 11.52 3.41
CA VAL A 113 -6.55 10.67 2.21
C VAL A 113 -5.17 10.14 1.88
N VAL A 114 -5.08 8.82 1.66
CA VAL A 114 -3.85 8.12 1.27
C VAL A 114 -4.05 7.52 -0.12
N TYR A 115 -3.25 7.97 -1.09
CA TYR A 115 -3.25 7.41 -2.44
C TYR A 115 -2.06 6.48 -2.64
N MET A 116 -2.30 5.30 -3.24
CA MET A 116 -1.22 4.42 -3.69
C MET A 116 -1.54 3.73 -5.00
N GLN A 117 -0.48 3.37 -5.73
CA GLN A 117 -0.62 2.61 -6.97
C GLN A 117 -0.90 1.12 -6.72
N TRP A 118 -0.34 0.53 -5.65
CA TRP A 118 -0.44 -0.89 -5.38
C TRP A 118 -1.52 -1.20 -4.34
N THR A 119 -2.58 -1.91 -4.75
CA THR A 119 -3.70 -2.29 -3.87
C THR A 119 -3.24 -3.18 -2.72
N GLN A 120 -2.28 -4.09 -2.93
CA GLN A 120 -1.77 -4.92 -1.83
C GLN A 120 -1.13 -4.07 -0.72
N PHE A 121 -0.49 -2.95 -1.06
CA PHE A 121 0.04 -2.03 -0.05
C PHE A 121 -1.07 -1.30 0.70
N LEU A 122 -2.20 -1.01 0.05
CA LEU A 122 -3.38 -0.44 0.71
C LEU A 122 -3.95 -1.41 1.74
N ASN A 123 -3.97 -2.71 1.43
CA ASN A 123 -4.42 -3.73 2.37
C ASN A 123 -3.53 -3.76 3.62
N LEU A 124 -2.20 -3.65 3.48
CA LEU A 124 -1.27 -3.57 4.63
C LEU A 124 -1.53 -2.33 5.49
N ILE A 125 -1.83 -1.19 4.86
CA ILE A 125 -2.22 0.03 5.59
C ILE A 125 -3.54 -0.22 6.35
N GLY A 126 -4.54 -0.81 5.68
CA GLY A 126 -5.83 -1.16 6.29
C GLY A 126 -5.70 -2.04 7.53
N ILE A 127 -4.85 -3.07 7.48
CA ILE A 127 -4.54 -3.95 8.63
C ILE A 127 -3.99 -3.14 9.80
N VAL A 128 -2.99 -2.27 9.56
CA VAL A 128 -2.38 -1.46 10.62
C VAL A 128 -3.37 -0.45 11.21
N LEU A 129 -4.20 0.19 10.39
CA LEU A 129 -5.23 1.10 10.90
C LEU A 129 -6.27 0.35 11.75
N ALA A 130 -6.75 -0.80 11.30
CA ALA A 130 -7.70 -1.63 12.05
C ALA A 130 -7.11 -2.11 13.38
N HIS A 131 -5.86 -2.59 13.39
CA HIS A 131 -5.14 -3.00 14.61
C HIS A 131 -5.00 -1.85 15.63
N ASN A 132 -4.98 -0.60 15.18
CA ASN A 132 -4.88 0.59 16.03
C ASN A 132 -6.25 1.27 16.26
N SER A 133 -7.36 0.59 15.94
CA SER A 133 -8.73 1.12 16.07
C SER A 133 -8.94 2.46 15.37
N ILE A 134 -8.31 2.64 14.21
CA ILE A 134 -8.52 3.80 13.32
C ILE A 134 -9.48 3.37 12.23
N LEU A 135 -10.69 3.94 12.24
CA LEU A 135 -11.69 3.64 11.23
C LEU A 135 -11.27 4.27 9.90
N SER A 136 -11.31 3.47 8.84
CA SER A 136 -10.97 3.88 7.50
C SER A 136 -11.98 3.39 6.47
N ALA A 137 -12.12 4.15 5.38
CA ALA A 137 -12.81 3.74 4.17
C ALA A 137 -11.78 3.38 3.09
N GLN A 138 -12.11 2.44 2.20
CA GLN A 138 -11.24 2.03 1.10
C GLN A 138 -11.96 2.17 -0.23
N ILE A 139 -11.27 2.72 -1.22
CA ILE A 139 -11.69 2.78 -2.61
C ILE A 139 -10.59 2.17 -3.47
N ASP A 140 -10.91 1.13 -4.21
CA ASP A 140 -10.02 0.58 -5.21
C ASP A 140 -10.80 0.23 -6.49
N GLY A 141 -10.10 -0.23 -7.52
CA GLY A 141 -10.71 -0.49 -8.83
C GLY A 141 -11.58 -1.75 -8.86
N THR A 142 -11.78 -2.43 -7.73
CA THR A 142 -12.51 -3.70 -7.66
C THR A 142 -13.93 -3.54 -7.11
N ILE A 143 -14.24 -2.43 -6.45
CA ILE A 143 -15.56 -2.15 -5.89
C ILE A 143 -16.49 -1.51 -6.93
N THR A 144 -17.80 -1.64 -6.72
CA THR A 144 -18.80 -1.03 -7.60
C THR A 144 -18.87 0.48 -7.42
N ALA A 145 -19.40 1.21 -8.41
CA ALA A 145 -19.60 2.66 -8.30
C ALA A 145 -20.44 3.06 -7.07
N GLN A 146 -21.49 2.27 -6.77
CA GLN A 146 -22.32 2.48 -5.59
C GLN A 146 -21.54 2.25 -4.28
N ALA A 147 -20.69 1.22 -4.22
CA ALA A 147 -19.84 0.98 -3.06
C ALA A 147 -18.78 2.08 -2.88
N GLN A 148 -18.24 2.60 -3.98
CA GLN A 148 -17.34 3.74 -3.97
C GLN A 148 -18.03 5.01 -3.42
N GLU A 149 -19.25 5.31 -3.88
CA GLU A 149 -20.05 6.42 -3.38
C GLU A 149 -20.31 6.27 -1.88
N ASN A 150 -20.74 5.09 -1.43
CA ASN A 150 -20.93 4.79 0.00
C ASN A 150 -19.64 4.98 0.81
N ALA A 151 -18.48 4.55 0.29
CA ALA A 151 -17.20 4.73 0.97
C ALA A 151 -16.83 6.22 1.11
N LEU A 152 -17.11 7.03 0.09
CA LEU A 152 -16.95 8.48 0.16
C LEU A 152 -17.92 9.10 1.16
N GLU A 153 -19.20 8.71 1.14
CA GLU A 153 -20.19 9.20 2.11
C GLU A 153 -19.79 8.87 3.54
N ILE A 154 -19.32 7.65 3.82
CA ILE A 154 -18.80 7.27 5.13
C ILE A 154 -17.62 8.17 5.50
N PHE A 155 -16.66 8.35 4.59
CA PHE A 155 -15.49 9.19 4.87
C PHE A 155 -15.85 10.66 5.13
N PHE A 156 -16.78 11.25 4.38
CA PHE A 156 -17.15 12.66 4.54
C PHE A 156 -18.08 12.89 5.73
N ASN A 157 -19.05 12.01 5.96
CA ASN A 157 -20.15 12.24 6.90
C ASN A 157 -19.96 11.56 8.27
N ASN A 158 -19.17 10.48 8.38
CA ASN A 158 -18.92 9.83 9.67
C ASN A 158 -17.71 10.50 10.36
N PRO A 159 -17.87 11.21 11.49
CA PRO A 159 -16.75 11.86 12.18
C PRO A 159 -15.69 10.88 12.69
N GLU A 160 -16.05 9.62 12.93
CA GLU A 160 -15.13 8.58 13.39
C GLU A 160 -14.23 8.04 12.26
N CYS A 161 -14.63 8.20 10.99
CA CYS A 161 -13.82 7.73 9.85
C CYS A 161 -12.66 8.70 9.59
N GLU A 162 -11.46 8.39 10.04
CA GLU A 162 -10.33 9.33 10.00
C GLU A 162 -9.56 9.26 8.67
N VAL A 163 -9.58 8.11 7.99
CA VAL A 163 -8.72 7.84 6.82
C VAL A 163 -9.52 7.30 5.63
N LEU A 164 -9.30 7.87 4.45
CA LEU A 164 -9.68 7.28 3.17
C LEU A 164 -8.41 6.73 2.51
N ILE A 165 -8.42 5.45 2.18
CA ILE A 165 -7.35 4.81 1.44
C ILE A 165 -7.84 4.56 0.01
N ALA A 166 -7.14 5.08 -0.98
CA ALA A 166 -7.59 5.05 -2.37
C ALA A 166 -6.49 4.55 -3.32
N SER A 167 -6.85 3.68 -4.26
CA SER A 167 -5.95 3.35 -5.38
C SER A 167 -5.96 4.49 -6.40
N ILE A 168 -4.81 4.79 -7.00
CA ILE A 168 -4.71 5.85 -8.04
C ILE A 168 -5.64 5.55 -9.22
N ALA A 169 -5.76 4.27 -9.59
CA ALA A 169 -6.61 3.85 -10.70
C ALA A 169 -8.10 4.14 -10.46
N ALA A 170 -8.57 4.07 -9.21
CA ALA A 170 -9.96 4.32 -8.87
C ALA A 170 -10.26 5.79 -8.55
N ALA A 171 -9.25 6.56 -8.13
CA ALA A 171 -9.43 7.95 -7.73
C ALA A 171 -9.27 8.98 -8.87
N GLY A 172 -8.87 8.53 -10.06
CA GLY A 172 -8.59 9.41 -11.20
C GLY A 172 -9.74 9.62 -12.18
N THR A 173 -10.94 9.09 -11.88
CA THR A 173 -12.12 9.12 -12.75
C THR A 173 -13.12 10.19 -12.36
#